data_AF-A0A8C9ZZG0-F1
#
_entry.id   AF-A0A8C9ZZG0-F1
#
_cell.length_a   1.000
_cell.length_b   1.000
_cell.length_c   1.000
_cell.angle_alpha   90.00
_cell.angle_beta   90.00
_cell.angle_gamma   90.00
#
_symmetry.space_group_name_H-M   'P 1'
#
loop_
_entity.id
_entity.type
_entity.pdbx_description
1 polymer ?
#
loop_
_entity_poly.entity_id
_entity_poly.type
_entity_poly.pdbx_seq_one_letter_code
_entity_poly.pdbx_strand_id
1 'polypeptide(L)'
;MVEWWTKAHELLVQQKIRKDLLAMVVQESDAMLRGLQLLFDHLYEHSIPLLIFSAGIGDILEEVIRQAGVFHPNVKVFSNYMDFDESVEERKQSYLDSYDIVLLKDETLEVPNAIMLYLTGNN
;
A
#
# COMPACT_ATOMS: atom_id res chain seq x y z
N MET A 1 -0.01 14.22 -11.92
CA MET A 1 0.11 13.05 -11.02
C MET A 1 -1.25 12.44 -10.76
N VAL A 2 -2.19 13.18 -10.15
CA VAL A 2 -3.59 12.73 -9.93
C VAL A 2 -4.23 12.18 -11.19
N GLU A 3 -4.34 12.96 -12.27
CA GLU A 3 -5.00 12.52 -13.51
C GLU A 3 -4.42 11.23 -14.12
N TRP A 4 -3.08 11.08 -14.07
CA TRP A 4 -2.41 9.87 -14.57
C TRP A 4 -2.77 8.66 -13.72
N TRP A 5 -2.74 8.82 -12.39
CA TRP A 5 -3.05 7.79 -11.42
C TRP A 5 -4.51 7.34 -11.53
N THR A 6 -5.45 8.30 -11.56
CA THR A 6 -6.88 8.04 -11.73
C THR A 6 -7.14 7.23 -13.01
N LYS A 7 -6.60 7.68 -14.16
CA LYS A 7 -6.81 6.99 -15.45
C LYS A 7 -6.20 5.59 -15.47
N ALA A 8 -5.01 5.42 -14.92
CA ALA A 8 -4.36 4.11 -14.85
C ALA A 8 -5.18 3.14 -13.98
N HIS A 9 -5.67 3.59 -12.83
CA HIS A 9 -6.51 2.80 -11.94
C HIS A 9 -7.87 2.44 -12.56
N GLU A 10 -8.53 3.38 -13.24
CA GLU A 10 -9.78 3.11 -13.96
C GLU A 10 -9.60 2.01 -15.00
N LEU A 11 -8.49 2.04 -15.75
CA LEU A 11 -8.17 0.99 -16.73
C LEU A 11 -7.94 -0.37 -16.07
N LEU A 12 -7.25 -0.42 -14.92
CA LEU A 12 -7.05 -1.67 -14.16
C LEU A 12 -8.37 -2.25 -13.65
N VAL A 13 -9.27 -1.41 -13.12
CA VAL A 13 -10.62 -1.82 -12.66
C VAL A 13 -11.43 -2.39 -13.83
N GLN A 14 -11.36 -1.77 -15.01
CA GLN A 14 -12.04 -2.27 -16.21
C GLN A 14 -11.58 -3.68 -16.63
N GLN A 15 -10.34 -4.06 -16.33
CA GLN A 15 -9.84 -5.42 -16.62
C GLN A 15 -10.41 -6.49 -15.67
N LYS A 16 -11.09 -6.10 -14.59
CA LYS A 16 -11.67 -7.02 -13.59
C LYS A 16 -10.65 -8.04 -13.08
N ILE A 17 -9.47 -7.54 -12.69
CA ILE A 17 -8.38 -8.37 -12.17
C ILE A 17 -8.88 -9.18 -10.98
N ARG A 18 -8.68 -10.50 -11.03
CA ARG A 18 -9.06 -11.40 -9.93
C ARG A 18 -7.93 -11.50 -8.91
N LYS A 19 -8.28 -11.38 -7.63
CA LYS A 19 -7.31 -11.42 -6.52
C LYS A 19 -6.47 -12.70 -6.48
N ASP A 20 -7.08 -13.84 -6.83
CA ASP A 20 -6.43 -15.15 -6.83
C ASP A 20 -5.31 -15.26 -7.89
N LEU A 21 -5.29 -14.37 -8.89
CA LEU A 21 -4.25 -14.36 -9.92
C LEU A 21 -3.02 -13.55 -9.53
N LEU A 22 -3.08 -12.72 -8.48
CA LEU A 22 -2.00 -11.79 -8.15
C LEU A 22 -0.67 -12.50 -7.86
N ALA A 23 -0.72 -13.61 -7.13
CA ALA A 23 0.47 -14.40 -6.81
C ALA A 23 1.18 -14.89 -8.07
N MET A 24 0.42 -15.42 -9.03
CA MET A 24 0.93 -15.89 -10.31
C MET A 24 1.51 -14.73 -11.14
N VAL A 25 0.79 -13.60 -11.23
CA VAL A 25 1.25 -12.41 -11.97
C VAL A 25 2.56 -11.87 -11.42
N VAL A 26 2.70 -11.80 -10.10
CA VAL A 26 3.94 -11.36 -9.45
C VAL A 26 5.07 -12.34 -9.74
N GLN A 27 4.81 -13.64 -9.65
CA GLN A 27 5.79 -14.69 -9.91
C GLN A 27 6.30 -14.66 -11.37
N GLU A 28 5.43 -14.34 -12.33
CA GLU A 28 5.76 -14.24 -13.76
C GLU A 28 6.37 -12.89 -14.16
N SER A 29 6.45 -11.93 -13.23
CA SER A 29 6.97 -10.59 -13.48
C SER A 29 8.49 -10.48 -13.26
N ASP A 30 9.10 -9.42 -13.81
CA ASP A 30 10.50 -9.06 -13.54
C ASP A 30 10.68 -8.26 -12.24
N ALA A 31 9.70 -8.27 -11.33
CA ALA A 31 9.78 -7.51 -10.07
C ALA A 31 10.89 -8.10 -9.16
N MET A 32 11.83 -7.24 -8.73
CA MET A 32 12.95 -7.66 -7.90
C MET A 32 13.19 -6.70 -6.73
N LEU A 33 13.51 -7.26 -5.55
CA LEU A 33 14.03 -6.47 -4.43
C LEU A 33 15.52 -6.20 -4.61
N ARG A 34 15.96 -4.99 -4.27
CA ARG A 34 17.37 -4.59 -4.33
C ARG A 34 18.18 -5.13 -3.16
N GLY A 35 18.42 -6.44 -3.11
CA GLY A 35 19.29 -7.06 -2.09
C GLY A 35 18.93 -6.70 -0.64
N LEU A 36 17.67 -6.40 -0.36
CA LEU A 36 17.23 -5.81 0.91
C LEU A 36 16.97 -6.87 2.00
N GLN A 37 17.08 -8.17 1.71
CA GLN A 37 16.79 -9.25 2.66
C GLN A 37 17.48 -9.04 4.01
N LEU A 38 18.78 -8.74 4.00
CA LEU A 38 19.54 -8.48 5.23
C LEU A 38 18.95 -7.34 6.07
N LEU A 39 18.45 -6.28 5.43
CA LEU A 39 17.82 -5.16 6.13
C LEU A 39 16.51 -5.60 6.80
N PHE A 40 15.64 -6.31 6.09
CA PHE A 40 14.36 -6.77 6.62
C PHE A 40 14.56 -7.73 7.80
N ASP A 41 15.46 -8.69 7.65
CA ASP A 41 15.76 -9.68 8.69
C ASP A 41 16.34 -9.01 9.93
N HIS A 42 17.31 -8.11 9.76
CA HIS A 42 17.92 -7.40 10.87
C HIS A 42 16.92 -6.52 11.64
N LEU A 43 16.04 -5.81 10.94
CA LEU A 43 14.98 -5.03 11.59
C LEU A 43 14.02 -5.94 12.37
N TYR A 44 13.69 -7.11 11.83
CA TYR A 44 12.82 -8.06 12.50
C TYR A 44 13.48 -8.67 13.75
N GLU A 45 14.73 -9.13 13.66
CA GLU A 45 15.51 -9.69 14.78
C GLU A 45 15.61 -8.71 15.94
N HIS A 46 15.75 -7.42 15.64
CA HIS A 46 15.84 -6.35 16.65
C HIS A 46 14.47 -5.79 17.07
N SER A 47 13.36 -6.39 16.62
CA SER A 47 11.99 -5.94 16.91
C SER A 47 11.75 -4.46 16.55
N ILE A 48 12.41 -3.97 15.48
CA ILE A 48 12.27 -2.60 15.00
C ILE A 48 11.06 -2.52 14.06
N PRO A 49 10.06 -1.67 14.33
CA PRO A 49 8.94 -1.46 13.40
C PRO A 49 9.42 -0.91 12.06
N LEU A 50 8.98 -1.53 10.96
CA LEU A 50 9.24 -1.06 9.60
C LEU A 50 7.94 -0.61 8.94
N LEU A 51 7.85 0.67 8.57
CA LEU A 51 6.75 1.19 7.78
C LEU A 51 7.20 1.36 6.32
N ILE A 52 6.57 0.64 5.40
CA ILE A 52 6.69 0.84 3.96
C ILE A 52 5.54 1.74 3.53
N PHE A 53 5.85 2.99 3.18
CA PHE A 53 4.86 3.93 2.66
C PHE A 53 5.04 4.05 1.13
N SER A 54 4.08 3.53 0.37
CA SER A 54 4.16 3.39 -1.08
C SER A 54 2.96 4.04 -1.77
N ALA A 55 3.21 4.90 -2.74
CA ALA A 55 2.18 5.41 -3.65
C ALA A 55 1.79 4.41 -4.75
N GLY A 56 2.35 3.19 -4.74
CA GLY A 56 2.01 2.11 -5.67
C GLY A 56 0.73 1.37 -5.31
N ILE A 57 0.66 0.09 -5.71
CA ILE A 57 -0.45 -0.82 -5.38
C ILE A 57 -0.01 -1.75 -4.24
N GLY A 58 -0.74 -1.69 -3.13
CA GLY A 58 -0.46 -2.40 -1.88
C GLY A 58 -0.46 -3.92 -2.04
N ASP A 59 -1.51 -4.49 -2.65
CA ASP A 59 -1.63 -5.94 -2.84
C ASP A 59 -0.46 -6.53 -3.63
N ILE A 60 0.01 -5.82 -4.66
CA ILE A 60 1.15 -6.23 -5.48
C ILE A 60 2.45 -6.13 -4.67
N LEU A 61 2.65 -5.01 -3.96
CA LEU A 61 3.84 -4.81 -3.13
C LEU A 61 3.95 -5.90 -2.07
N GLU A 62 2.86 -6.14 -1.33
CA GLU A 62 2.80 -7.17 -0.29
C GLU A 62 3.11 -8.54 -0.85
N GLU A 63 2.56 -8.89 -2.02
CA GLU A 63 2.83 -10.18 -2.66
C GLU A 63 4.29 -10.30 -3.09
N VAL A 64 4.91 -9.25 -3.62
CA VAL A 64 6.35 -9.23 -3.96
C VAL A 64 7.21 -9.50 -2.71
N ILE A 65 6.98 -8.79 -1.61
CA ILE A 65 7.78 -8.98 -0.39
C ILE A 65 7.46 -10.30 0.33
N ARG A 66 6.25 -10.84 0.15
CA ARG A 66 5.85 -12.16 0.64
C ARG A 66 6.57 -13.28 -0.11
N GLN A 67 6.58 -13.25 -1.44
CA GLN A 67 7.29 -14.22 -2.27
C GLN A 67 8.81 -14.14 -2.08
N ALA A 68 9.34 -12.95 -1.79
CA ALA A 68 10.75 -12.76 -1.44
C ALA A 68 11.11 -13.22 -0.01
N GLY A 69 10.14 -13.63 0.81
CA GLY A 69 10.35 -14.16 2.15
C GLY A 69 10.66 -13.12 3.23
N VAL A 70 10.37 -11.84 2.97
CA VAL A 70 10.75 -10.72 3.87
C VAL A 70 9.57 -10.00 4.51
N PHE A 71 8.34 -10.51 4.31
CA PHE A 71 7.15 -9.91 4.89
C PHE A 71 6.93 -10.34 6.35
N HIS A 72 7.81 -9.84 7.22
CA HIS A 72 7.83 -10.14 8.64
C HIS A 72 6.72 -9.42 9.43
N PRO A 73 6.31 -9.90 10.62
CA PRO A 73 5.26 -9.28 11.44
C PRO A 73 5.50 -7.82 11.86
N ASN A 74 6.77 -7.37 11.92
CA ASN A 74 7.14 -5.99 12.23
C ASN A 74 6.95 -5.02 11.05
N VAL A 75 6.65 -5.53 9.85
CA VAL A 75 6.43 -4.74 8.64
C VAL A 75 4.97 -4.30 8.56
N LYS A 76 4.76 -3.00 8.38
CA LYS A 76 3.47 -2.41 8.02
C LYS A 76 3.58 -1.75 6.66
N VAL A 77 2.59 -1.97 5.82
CA VAL A 77 2.50 -1.37 4.49
C VAL A 77 1.36 -0.36 4.51
N PHE A 78 1.63 0.84 4.01
CA PHE A 78 0.63 1.86 3.75
C PHE A 78 0.69 2.19 2.26
N SER A 79 -0.38 1.87 1.54
CA SER A 79 -0.42 1.98 0.08
C SER A 79 -1.86 1.98 -0.44
N ASN A 80 -2.03 2.04 -1.76
CA ASN A 80 -3.34 1.95 -2.40
C ASN A 80 -3.71 0.47 -2.57
N TYR A 81 -4.66 -0.02 -1.79
CA TYR A 81 -5.12 -1.40 -1.89
C TYR A 81 -6.26 -1.53 -2.89
N MET A 82 -6.24 -2.61 -3.66
CA MET A 82 -7.31 -2.99 -4.56
C MET A 82 -8.52 -3.45 -3.74
N ASP A 83 -9.70 -2.92 -4.06
CA ASP A 83 -10.94 -3.51 -3.57
C ASP A 83 -11.50 -4.50 -4.60
N PHE A 84 -11.76 -5.73 -4.14
CA PHE A 84 -12.21 -6.85 -4.98
C PHE A 84 -13.67 -7.20 -4.76
N ASP A 85 -14.28 -6.63 -3.72
CA ASP A 85 -15.70 -6.73 -3.49
C ASP A 85 -16.30 -5.33 -3.66
N GLU A 86 -17.52 -5.24 -4.20
CA GLU A 86 -18.22 -3.97 -4.41
C GLU A 86 -18.71 -3.36 -3.08
N SER A 87 -18.01 -3.62 -1.97
CA SER A 87 -18.42 -3.29 -0.60
C SER A 87 -17.71 -2.06 -0.01
N VAL A 88 -16.97 -1.29 -0.82
CA VAL A 88 -16.28 -0.05 -0.39
C VAL A 88 -17.21 0.84 0.45
N GLU A 89 -18.45 1.06 -0.03
CA GLU A 89 -19.42 1.90 0.67
C GLU A 89 -19.94 1.27 1.97
N GLU A 90 -19.99 -0.05 2.05
CA GLU A 90 -20.40 -0.78 3.25
C GLU A 90 -19.31 -0.73 4.34
N ARG A 91 -18.03 -0.69 3.95
CA ARG A 91 -16.88 -0.62 4.88
C ARG A 91 -16.60 0.79 5.40
N LYS A 92 -17.07 1.82 4.70
CA LYS A 92 -16.86 3.23 5.06
C LYS A 92 -17.23 3.54 6.50
N GLN A 93 -18.37 3.02 6.98
CA GLN A 93 -18.81 3.26 8.36
C GLN A 93 -17.85 2.62 9.37
N SER A 94 -17.39 1.39 9.12
CA SER A 94 -16.41 0.73 9.99
C SER A 94 -15.09 1.50 10.09
N TYR A 95 -14.64 2.12 9.01
CA TYR A 95 -13.45 2.98 9.04
C TYR A 95 -13.68 4.24 9.86
N LEU A 96 -14.83 4.91 9.68
CA LEU A 96 -15.18 6.09 10.47
C LEU A 96 -15.31 5.79 11.97
N ASP A 97 -15.77 4.60 12.33
CA ASP A 97 -15.90 4.17 13.72
C ASP A 97 -14.55 3.76 14.34
N SER A 98 -13.57 3.37 13.53
CA SER A 98 -12.29 2.80 14.00
C SER A 98 -11.12 3.77 13.96
N TYR A 99 -11.19 4.84 13.17
CA TYR A 99 -10.09 5.76 12.92
C TYR A 99 -10.55 7.21 13.12
N ASP A 100 -9.74 8.00 13.83
CA ASP A 100 -10.00 9.43 14.06
C ASP A 100 -9.98 10.25 12.75
N ILE A 101 -9.24 9.78 11.74
CA ILE A 101 -9.08 10.42 10.45
C ILE A 101 -9.29 9.38 9.35
N VAL A 102 -10.27 9.63 8.47
CA VAL A 102 -10.55 8.82 7.28
C VAL A 102 -10.48 9.73 6.05
N LEU A 103 -9.56 9.44 5.14
CA LEU A 103 -9.39 10.18 3.89
C LEU A 103 -10.16 9.47 2.78
N LEU A 104 -11.09 10.18 2.14
CA LEU A 104 -11.91 9.64 1.06
C LEU A 104 -11.46 10.24 -0.26
N LYS A 105 -10.98 9.39 -1.18
CA LYS A 105 -10.53 9.79 -2.52
C LYS A 105 -9.48 10.91 -2.49
N ASP A 106 -8.64 10.94 -1.45
CA ASP A 106 -7.51 11.85 -1.34
C ASP A 106 -6.32 11.24 -2.11
N GLU A 107 -6.32 11.46 -3.41
CA GLU A 107 -5.19 11.10 -4.30
C GLU A 107 -4.06 12.14 -4.25
N THR A 108 -4.23 13.26 -3.51
CA THR A 108 -3.32 14.39 -3.51
C THR A 108 -2.28 14.31 -2.38
N LEU A 109 -2.53 13.48 -1.37
CA LEU A 109 -1.75 13.41 -0.12
C LEU A 109 -1.70 14.78 0.58
N GLU A 110 -2.64 15.68 0.32
CA GLU A 110 -2.62 17.03 0.89
C GLU A 110 -2.69 16.99 2.42
N VAL A 111 -3.54 16.13 2.99
CA VAL A 111 -3.68 16.02 4.44
C VAL A 111 -2.42 15.40 5.07
N PRO A 112 -1.89 14.24 4.60
CA PRO A 112 -0.60 13.72 5.08
C PRO A 112 0.54 14.73 4.97
N ASN A 113 0.66 15.43 3.84
CA ASN A 113 1.70 16.43 3.63
C ASN A 113 1.55 17.62 4.58
N ALA A 114 0.33 18.12 4.81
CA ALA A 114 0.07 19.18 5.76
C ALA A 114 0.43 18.77 7.20
N ILE A 115 0.11 17.53 7.60
CA ILE A 115 0.51 16.98 8.90
C ILE A 115 2.03 16.94 9.01
N MET A 116 2.73 16.43 7.99
CA MET A 116 4.19 16.36 7.98
C MET A 116 4.83 17.74 8.03
N LEU A 117 4.32 18.73 7.29
CA LEU A 117 4.79 20.11 7.33
C LEU A 117 4.60 20.73 8.72
N TYR A 118 3.43 20.53 9.33
CA TYR A 118 3.14 20.99 10.69
C TYR A 118 4.10 20.37 11.72
N LEU A 119 4.34 19.05 11.64
CA LEU A 119 5.22 18.33 12.55
C LEU A 119 6.71 18.67 12.35
N THR A 120 7.11 19.02 11.14
CA THR A 120 8.51 19.31 10.80
C THR A 120 8.87 20.80 10.88
N GLY A 121 7.90 21.69 11.16
CA GLY A 121 8.14 23.12 11.40
C GLY A 121 8.50 23.94 10.16
N ASN A 122 8.28 23.39 8.96
CA ASN A 122 8.47 24.11 7.69
C ASN A 122 7.15 24.74 7.26
N ASN A 123 6.89 25.97 7.70
CA ASN A 123 5.85 26.84 7.15
C ASN A 123 6.40 27.65 5.97
#